data_AF-A0A838S372-F1
#
_entry.id   AF-A0A838S372-F1
#
_cell.length_a   1.000
_cell.length_b   1.000
_cell.length_c   1.000
_cell.angle_alpha   90.00
_cell.angle_beta   90.00
_cell.angle_gamma   90.00
#
_symmetry.space_group_name_H-M   'P 1'
#
loop_
_entity.id
_entity.type
_entity.pdbx_description
1 polymer ?
#
loop_
_entity_poly.entity_id
_entity_poly.type
_entity_poly.pdbx_seq_one_letter_code
_entity_poly.pdbx_strand_id
1 'polypeptide(L)'
;MRYNHDAPVELWWDAEDAEHIRSRSTCYPHAADIEPEWTLQAAADPARVVRDPDPKSRAAYIRLIGYSSGAGFVLTVIMDPQDSSGVTAWKTRGADLRNYLERKDTADE
;
A
#
# COMPACT_ATOMS: atom_id res chain seq x y z
N MET A 1 2.54 -16.25 -12.46
CA MET A 1 1.21 -16.29 -11.83
C MET A 1 0.59 -14.91 -11.96
N ARG A 2 -0.68 -14.79 -12.37
CA ARG A 2 -1.40 -13.50 -12.29
C ARG A 2 -1.90 -13.35 -10.85
N TYR A 3 -1.61 -12.23 -10.21
CA TYR A 3 -2.10 -11.94 -8.88
C TYR A 3 -3.62 -11.80 -8.92
N ASN A 4 -4.36 -12.50 -8.07
CA ASN A 4 -5.81 -12.40 -8.03
C ASN A 4 -6.20 -11.19 -7.18
N HIS A 5 -6.60 -10.09 -7.83
CA HIS A 5 -6.88 -8.82 -7.17
C HIS A 5 -7.99 -8.88 -6.13
N ASP A 6 -8.86 -9.90 -6.16
CA ASP A 6 -10.01 -10.06 -5.26
C ASP A 6 -9.69 -10.90 -4.01
N ALA A 7 -8.59 -11.64 -4.01
CA ALA A 7 -8.20 -12.47 -2.87
C ALA A 7 -7.61 -11.61 -1.73
N PRO A 8 -7.73 -12.05 -0.46
CA PRO A 8 -7.04 -11.40 0.65
C PRO A 8 -5.54 -11.42 0.41
N VAL A 9 -4.90 -10.26 0.59
CA VAL A 9 -3.45 -10.10 0.43
C VAL A 9 -2.75 -10.67 1.66
N GLU A 10 -1.95 -11.73 1.50
CA GLU A 10 -1.06 -12.26 2.55
C GLU A 10 0.20 -11.39 2.72
N LEU A 11 0.02 -10.07 2.81
CA LEU A 11 1.11 -9.12 2.97
C LEU A 11 1.81 -9.39 4.31
N TRP A 12 3.13 -9.48 4.29
CA TRP A 12 3.95 -9.57 5.50
C TRP A 12 5.19 -8.69 5.38
N TRP A 13 5.80 -8.38 6.52
CA TRP A 13 7.00 -7.55 6.58
C TRP A 13 8.08 -8.27 7.37
N ASP A 14 9.28 -8.33 6.80
CA ASP A 14 10.48 -8.60 7.57
C ASP A 14 10.75 -7.46 8.57
N ALA A 15 11.54 -7.75 9.60
CA ALA A 15 11.91 -6.78 10.62
C ALA A 15 12.63 -5.54 10.04
N GLU A 16 13.53 -5.71 9.07
CA GLU A 16 14.29 -4.61 8.46
C GLU A 16 13.36 -3.67 7.67
N ASP A 17 12.54 -4.23 6.77
CA ASP A 17 11.61 -3.43 5.97
C ASP A 17 10.51 -2.78 6.84
N ALA A 18 10.05 -3.48 7.88
CA ALA A 18 9.13 -2.92 8.86
C ALA A 18 9.75 -1.74 9.61
N GLU A 19 11.01 -1.84 10.05
CA GLU A 19 11.71 -0.74 10.70
C GLU A 19 11.93 0.44 9.73
N HIS A 20 12.24 0.15 8.47
CA HIS A 20 12.42 1.16 7.43
C HIS A 20 11.16 2.04 7.26
N ILE A 21 9.97 1.44 7.23
CA ILE A 21 8.71 2.20 7.10
C ILE A 21 8.28 2.88 8.41
N ARG A 22 8.63 2.32 9.57
CA ARG A 22 8.40 2.94 10.89
C ARG A 22 9.29 4.15 11.15
N SER A 23 10.45 4.21 10.53
CA SER A 23 11.43 5.29 10.74
C SER A 23 11.55 6.21 9.52
N ARG A 24 10.56 6.18 8.63
CA ARG A 24 10.60 6.85 7.32
C ARG A 24 10.82 8.36 7.43
N SER A 25 10.27 9.00 8.46
CA SER A 25 10.41 10.43 8.73
C SER A 25 11.87 10.85 9.00
N THR A 26 12.72 9.91 9.43
CA THR A 26 14.17 10.10 9.62
C THR A 26 14.88 10.40 8.31
N CYS A 27 14.52 9.70 7.23
CA CYS A 27 15.09 9.89 5.90
C CYS A 27 14.38 10.98 5.10
N TYR A 28 13.09 11.21 5.37
CA TYR A 28 12.23 12.11 4.60
C TYR A 28 11.48 13.07 5.53
N PRO A 29 12.00 14.30 5.72
CA PRO A 29 11.31 15.31 6.50
C PRO A 29 9.86 15.50 6.03
N HIS A 30 8.90 15.50 6.96
CA HIS A 30 7.45 15.57 6.72
C HIS A 30 6.79 14.32 6.13
N ALA A 31 7.51 13.20 5.99
CA ALA A 31 6.88 11.90 5.82
C ALA A 31 6.19 11.48 7.12
N ALA A 32 5.12 10.68 6.98
CA ALA A 32 4.55 9.97 8.11
C ALA A 32 5.30 8.65 8.27
N ASP A 33 5.62 8.31 9.51
CA ASP A 33 6.01 6.97 9.90
C ASP A 33 4.80 6.04 9.78
N ILE A 34 5.04 4.81 9.32
CA ILE A 34 3.99 3.86 8.97
C ILE A 34 4.17 2.58 9.78
N GLU A 35 3.12 2.17 10.50
CA GLU A 35 3.10 0.85 11.13
C GLU A 35 2.73 -0.24 10.10
N PRO A 36 3.41 -1.40 10.12
CA PRO A 36 3.10 -2.51 9.22
C PRO A 36 1.63 -2.94 9.25
N GLU A 37 0.99 -2.95 10.42
CA GLU A 37 -0.43 -3.28 10.57
C GLU A 37 -1.36 -2.36 9.77
N TRP A 38 -1.00 -1.08 9.60
CA TRP A 38 -1.77 -0.14 8.79
C TRP A 38 -1.71 -0.50 7.31
N THR A 39 -0.58 -1.05 6.85
CA THR A 39 -0.46 -1.54 5.47
C THR A 39 -1.36 -2.74 5.20
N LEU A 40 -1.56 -3.61 6.20
CA LEU A 40 -2.50 -4.74 6.10
C LEU A 40 -3.94 -4.24 5.97
N GLN A 41 -4.29 -3.22 6.75
CA GLN A 41 -5.62 -2.59 6.66
C GLN A 41 -5.84 -1.96 5.29
N ALA A 42 -4.85 -1.22 4.76
CA ALA A 42 -4.93 -0.65 3.42
C ALA A 42 -5.03 -1.72 2.33
N ALA A 43 -4.33 -2.86 2.47
CA ALA A 43 -4.42 -3.98 1.56
C ALA A 43 -5.77 -4.73 1.66
N ALA A 44 -6.42 -4.69 2.82
CA ALA A 44 -7.75 -5.27 3.05
C ALA A 44 -8.90 -4.34 2.66
N ASP A 45 -8.62 -3.07 2.30
CA ASP A 45 -9.65 -2.11 1.92
C ASP A 45 -10.41 -2.61 0.67
N PRO A 46 -11.76 -2.77 0.74
CA PRO A 46 -12.58 -3.14 -0.41
C PRO A 46 -12.47 -2.14 -1.58
N ALA A 47 -12.28 -0.85 -1.27
CA ALA A 47 -12.11 0.21 -2.25
C ALA A 47 -10.66 0.34 -2.77
N ARG A 48 -9.74 -0.56 -2.37
CA ARG A 48 -8.34 -0.45 -2.77
C ARG A 48 -8.17 -0.40 -4.28
N VAL A 49 -7.19 0.37 -4.72
CA VAL A 49 -6.69 0.37 -6.10
C VAL A 49 -5.46 -0.53 -6.16
N VAL A 50 -5.46 -1.49 -7.08
CA VAL A 50 -4.30 -2.36 -7.34
C VAL A 50 -3.71 -2.02 -8.70
N ARG A 51 -2.39 -1.88 -8.77
CA ARG A 51 -1.64 -1.81 -10.03
C ARG A 51 -0.63 -2.94 -10.08
N ASP A 52 -0.85 -3.84 -11.03
CA ASP A 52 0.00 -5.00 -11.29
C ASP A 52 0.34 -5.03 -12.80
N PRO A 53 1.60 -4.78 -13.19
CA PRO A 53 2.70 -4.36 -12.31
C PRO A 53 2.56 -2.90 -11.85
N ASP A 54 3.31 -2.53 -10.83
CA ASP A 54 3.53 -1.14 -10.45
C ASP A 54 4.12 -0.40 -11.66
N PRO A 55 3.46 0.68 -12.14
CA PRO A 55 3.87 1.36 -13.35
C PRO A 55 5.27 2.00 -13.26
N LYS A 56 5.84 2.10 -12.06
CA LYS A 56 7.19 2.62 -11.83
C LYS A 56 8.22 1.54 -11.52
N SER A 57 7.81 0.28 -11.38
CA SER A 57 8.70 -0.81 -11.02
C SER A 57 9.29 -1.47 -12.27
N ARG A 58 10.61 -1.68 -12.24
CA ARG A 58 11.32 -2.53 -13.20
C ARG A 58 11.29 -4.02 -12.81
N ALA A 59 10.96 -4.31 -11.55
CA ALA A 59 10.94 -5.65 -10.97
C ALA A 59 9.54 -6.26 -10.90
N ALA A 60 8.55 -5.66 -11.58
CA ALA A 60 7.16 -6.12 -11.59
C ALA A 60 6.50 -6.23 -10.20
N TYR A 61 6.92 -5.39 -9.23
CA TYR A 61 6.23 -5.26 -7.94
C TYR A 61 4.77 -4.87 -8.10
N ILE A 62 3.94 -5.11 -7.09
CA ILE A 62 2.55 -4.65 -7.06
C ILE A 62 2.45 -3.37 -6.23
N ARG A 63 1.67 -2.40 -6.71
CA ARG A 63 1.26 -1.23 -5.92
C ARG A 63 -0.18 -1.39 -5.45
N LEU A 64 -0.37 -1.38 -4.15
CA LEU A 64 -1.67 -1.31 -3.48
C LEU A 64 -1.89 0.09 -2.92
N ILE A 65 -3.10 0.63 -3.09
CA ILE A 65 -3.50 1.92 -2.54
C ILE A 65 -4.84 1.73 -1.82
N GLY A 66 -4.89 1.96 -0.52
CA GLY A 66 -6.10 1.77 0.27
C GLY A 66 -6.09 2.56 1.57
N TYR A 67 -7.26 2.73 2.18
CA TYR A 67 -7.43 3.40 3.45
C TYR A 67 -7.09 2.48 4.62
N SER A 68 -6.32 3.02 5.58
CA SER A 68 -6.11 2.38 6.87
C SER A 68 -6.86 3.14 7.95
N SER A 69 -7.69 2.43 8.71
CA SER A 69 -8.41 2.98 9.84
C SER A 69 -7.47 3.32 11.01
N GLY A 70 -6.42 2.54 11.24
CA GLY A 70 -5.40 2.79 12.24
C GLY A 70 -4.55 4.01 11.92
N ALA A 71 -4.21 4.22 10.65
CA ALA A 71 -3.48 5.41 10.21
C ALA A 71 -4.38 6.66 10.10
N GLY A 72 -5.67 6.47 9.78
CA GLY A 72 -6.60 7.56 9.48
C GLY A 72 -6.35 8.23 8.12
N PHE A 73 -5.63 7.57 7.21
CA PHE A 73 -5.38 8.08 5.86
C PHE A 73 -5.12 6.96 4.85
N VAL A 74 -5.11 7.34 3.57
CA VAL A 74 -4.81 6.43 2.45
C VAL A 74 -3.31 6.18 2.37
N LEU A 75 -2.94 4.91 2.28
CA LEU A 75 -1.57 4.40 2.16
C LEU A 75 -1.32 3.84 0.77
N THR A 76 -0.10 4.02 0.30
CA THR A 76 0.46 3.29 -0.83
C THR A 76 1.45 2.27 -0.29
N VAL A 77 1.29 1.03 -0.71
CA VAL A 77 2.12 -0.11 -0.32
C VAL A 77 2.68 -0.74 -1.58
N ILE A 78 4.00 -0.95 -1.61
CA ILE A 78 4.68 -1.72 -2.65
C ILE A 78 5.00 -3.09 -2.06
N MET A 79 4.63 -4.15 -2.75
CA MET A 79 4.89 -5.53 -2.34
C MET A 79 5.48 -6.36 -3.47
N ASP A 80 6.25 -7.39 -3.11
CA ASP A 80 6.74 -8.40 -4.03
C ASP A 80 5.65 -9.46 -4.29
N PRO A 81 5.19 -9.66 -5.54
CA PRO A 81 4.20 -10.69 -5.83
C PRO A 81 4.73 -12.14 -5.75
N GLN A 82 6.04 -12.37 -5.65
CA GLN A 82 6.61 -13.72 -5.56
C GLN A 82 6.33 -14.36 -4.21
N ASP A 83 6.43 -13.59 -3.12
CA ASP A 83 6.32 -14.09 -1.75
C ASP A 83 5.43 -13.20 -0.86
N SER A 84 4.82 -12.16 -1.40
CA SER A 84 3.95 -11.21 -0.70
C SER A 84 4.63 -10.36 0.37
N SER A 85 5.96 -10.25 0.37
CA SER A 85 6.67 -9.31 1.25
C SER A 85 6.39 -7.86 0.88
N GLY A 86 6.26 -7.01 1.90
CA GLY A 86 6.24 -5.57 1.75
C GLY A 86 7.64 -5.05 1.46
N VAL A 87 7.76 -4.20 0.43
CA VAL A 87 9.02 -3.55 0.03
C VAL A 87 9.12 -2.15 0.65
N THR A 88 8.04 -1.36 0.58
CA THR A 88 7.99 -0.03 1.20
C THR A 88 6.57 0.50 1.22
N ALA A 89 6.28 1.47 2.09
CA ALA A 89 4.97 2.10 2.19
C ALA A 89 5.07 3.60 2.52
N TRP A 90 4.06 4.37 2.12
CA TRP A 90 3.96 5.80 2.43
C TRP A 90 2.52 6.32 2.38
N LYS A 91 2.27 7.47 3.03
CA LYS A 91 1.01 8.21 2.91
C LYS A 91 0.76 8.66 1.47
N THR A 92 -0.36 8.22 0.88
CA THR A 92 -0.72 8.52 -0.50
C THR A 92 -1.06 10.00 -0.69
N ARG A 93 -0.66 10.55 -1.83
CA ARG A 93 -0.97 11.93 -2.26
C ARG A 93 -1.17 11.97 -3.79
N GLY A 94 -1.66 13.10 -4.28
CA GLY A 94 -1.71 13.40 -5.72
C GLY A 94 -2.66 12.49 -6.50
N ALA A 95 -2.24 12.04 -7.69
CA ALA A 95 -3.08 11.26 -8.60
C ALA A 95 -3.53 9.92 -8.00
N ASP A 96 -2.67 9.25 -7.23
CA ASP A 96 -3.01 7.98 -6.58
C ASP A 96 -4.13 8.16 -5.54
N LEU A 97 -4.11 9.28 -4.80
CA LEU A 97 -5.17 9.60 -3.85
C LEU A 97 -6.48 9.93 -4.57
N ARG A 98 -6.44 10.69 -5.67
CA ARG A 98 -7.64 11.00 -6.46
C ARG A 98 -8.30 9.74 -7.01
N ASN A 99 -7.51 8.88 -7.65
CA ASN A 99 -8.02 7.62 -8.20
C ASN A 99 -8.63 6.71 -7.13
N TYR A 100 -8.05 6.69 -5.92
CA TYR A 100 -8.63 5.97 -4.80
C TYR A 100 -9.99 6.56 -4.38
N LEU A 101 -10.07 7.88 -4.23
CA LEU A 101 -11.31 8.56 -3.82
C LEU A 101 -12.42 8.37 -4.85
N GLU A 102 -12.10 8.45 -6.15
CA GLU A 102 -13.04 8.18 -7.24
C GLU A 102 -13.54 6.73 -7.20
N ARG A 103 -12.65 5.76 -6.99
CA ARG A 103 -13.03 4.35 -6.83
C ARG A 103 -13.89 4.10 -5.59
N LYS A 104 -13.56 4.75 -4.47
CA LYS A 104 -14.30 4.62 -3.22
C LYS A 104 -15.73 5.14 -3.37
N ASP A 105 -15.90 6.30 -4.01
CA ASP A 105 -17.23 6.88 -4.28
C ASP A 105 -18.14 5.90 -5.02
N THR A 106 -17.64 5.28 -6.10
CA THR A 106 -18.39 4.25 -6.86
C THR A 106 -18.66 2.96 -6.07
N ALA A 107 -17.91 2.69 -5.00
CA ALA A 107 -18.12 1.51 -4.17
C ALA A 107 -19.12 1.72 -3.03
N ASP A 108 -19.39 2.99 -2.68
CA ASP A 108 -20.40 3.40 -1.69
C ASP A 108 -21.80 3.61 -2.32
N GLU A 109 -21.92 3.57 -3.65
CA GLU A 109 -23.18 3.57 -4.43
C GLU A 109 -23.79 2.17 -4.61
#